data_AF-A0A7L1Y742-F1
#
_entry.id   AF-A0A7L1Y742-F1
#
_cell.length_a   1.000
_cell.length_b   1.000
_cell.length_c   1.000
_cell.angle_alpha   90.00
_cell.angle_beta   90.00
_cell.angle_gamma   90.00
#
_symmetry.space_group_name_H-M   'P 1'
#
loop_
_entity.id
_entity.type
_entity.pdbx_description
1 polymer ?
#
loop_
_entity_poly.entity_id
_entity_poly.type
_entity_poly.pdbx_seq_one_letter_code
_entity_poly.pdbx_strand_id
1 'polypeptide(L)'
;MSQKQLKEAFISNLNGTSLLEISVGLSLAPLCLLCRGLLLILHYLHYGKPVRSRTYSLLLDFLVLVSPLLLSCTVLSPVIFFVPVILAAFCAGIFSKIHSQRKQETRVPFGQIVKEFQQTYLDPEYIPAITVFRVYVNVLTSISILAVDFPQYPRRYAKAETYGTGVMDLGVGAFIFGNALVCPEVRQKSCVAQPKFSHLARQCFSIWPLISLGLGRLLSVKSIEYHEHTSEYGVHWNFFFTLAFVRLAASLLLALFPKNKSWILALTVAVLYQLILNTTSLKTFLLHGSSGRDSRVGFLDANREGLLSLFGYLAIYLASVQVGLWLVKVRSSVRGWLGALWVLARTAVVLLVSLQVSQAHADPVSRRMANLSYCLWVTAHCLMLFVLFVATDLSLVFTKLLVKGPSMPCCWNVVKPPDSNKKQGTEAVPVGKEDKVPHLCLISAINKNQLLFFLLANIMTGAVNILVDTIHSKAAFALCILHLYMFFNCLIMSILHAKNIVLKFW
;
A
#
# COMPACT_ATOMS: atom_id res chain seq x y z
N MET A 1 6.71 -31.34 22.40
CA MET A 1 6.40 -29.89 22.32
C MET A 1 4.89 -29.73 22.25
N SER A 2 4.32 -28.73 22.91
CA SER A 2 2.90 -28.41 22.69
C SER A 2 2.70 -27.89 21.26
N GLN A 3 1.51 -28.07 20.66
CA GLN A 3 1.19 -27.48 19.34
C GLN A 3 1.46 -25.96 19.31
N LYS A 4 1.36 -25.29 20.47
CA LYS A 4 1.68 -23.87 20.66
C LYS A 4 3.16 -23.58 20.42
N GLN A 5 4.06 -24.29 21.11
CA GLN A 5 5.52 -24.13 20.94
C GLN A 5 5.99 -24.44 19.51
N LEU A 6 5.30 -25.37 18.84
CA LEU A 6 5.61 -25.72 17.46
C LEU A 6 5.24 -24.61 16.47
N LYS A 7 4.12 -23.89 16.69
CA LYS A 7 3.77 -22.68 15.92
C LYS A 7 4.77 -21.55 16.14
N GLU A 8 5.24 -21.35 17.37
CA GLU A 8 6.22 -20.30 17.67
C GLU A 8 7.59 -20.59 17.07
N ALA A 9 8.07 -21.83 17.20
CA ALA A 9 9.31 -22.28 16.58
C ALA A 9 9.24 -22.18 15.04
N PHE A 10 8.05 -22.30 14.46
CA PHE A 10 7.82 -22.23 13.02
C PHE A 10 7.94 -20.81 12.44
N ILE A 11 7.82 -19.77 13.27
CA ILE A 11 7.83 -18.36 12.86
C ILE A 11 9.05 -17.60 13.41
N SER A 12 9.90 -18.26 14.21
CA SER A 12 11.08 -17.65 14.83
C SER A 12 12.38 -17.82 14.02
N ASN A 13 13.40 -17.03 14.39
CA ASN A 13 14.76 -16.99 13.85
C ASN A 13 14.88 -16.77 12.34
N LEU A 14 14.08 -15.84 11.80
CA LEU A 14 14.03 -15.56 10.36
C LEU A 14 14.86 -14.31 9.99
N ASN A 15 15.67 -14.42 8.93
CA ASN A 15 16.58 -13.36 8.44
C ASN A 15 16.07 -12.63 7.18
N GLY A 16 14.84 -12.90 6.75
CA GLY A 16 14.21 -12.30 5.57
C GLY A 16 14.78 -12.78 4.23
N THR A 17 14.63 -11.97 3.19
CA THR A 17 15.13 -12.19 1.82
C THR A 17 15.90 -10.97 1.29
N SER A 18 16.45 -11.06 0.08
CA SER A 18 17.13 -9.99 -0.63
C SER A 18 16.20 -8.84 -1.05
N LEU A 19 16.75 -7.62 -1.06
CA LEU A 19 16.06 -6.42 -1.56
C LEU A 19 15.59 -6.54 -3.02
N LEU A 20 16.36 -7.25 -3.84
CA LEU A 20 16.04 -7.48 -5.24
C LEU A 20 14.77 -8.33 -5.38
N GLU A 21 14.66 -9.42 -4.61
CA GLU A 21 13.48 -10.28 -4.65
C GLU A 21 12.21 -9.51 -4.26
N ILE A 22 12.29 -8.66 -3.23
CA ILE A 22 11.17 -7.81 -2.82
C ILE A 22 10.81 -6.81 -3.92
N SER A 23 11.81 -6.17 -4.53
CA SER A 23 11.59 -5.22 -5.64
C SER A 23 10.89 -5.89 -6.84
N VAL A 24 11.30 -7.11 -7.17
CA VAL A 24 10.69 -7.91 -8.23
C VAL A 24 9.25 -8.30 -7.86
N GLY A 25 9.02 -8.78 -6.64
CA GLY A 25 7.68 -9.10 -6.15
C GLY A 25 6.71 -7.91 -6.17
N LEU A 26 7.19 -6.71 -5.82
CA LEU A 26 6.38 -5.48 -5.85
C LEU A 26 5.90 -5.10 -7.26
N SER A 27 6.61 -5.50 -8.31
CA SER A 27 6.20 -5.23 -9.69
C SER A 27 4.96 -6.00 -10.14
N LEU A 28 4.60 -7.09 -9.44
CA LEU A 28 3.44 -7.92 -9.77
C LEU A 28 2.11 -7.17 -9.68
N ALA A 29 1.89 -6.39 -8.62
CA ALA A 29 0.62 -5.70 -8.41
C ALA A 29 0.29 -4.68 -9.52
N PRO A 30 1.23 -3.81 -9.95
CA PRO A 30 1.06 -2.98 -11.14
C PRO A 30 0.79 -3.80 -12.42
N LEU A 31 1.51 -4.91 -12.63
CA LEU A 31 1.29 -5.75 -13.82
C LEU A 31 -0.08 -6.44 -13.82
N CYS A 32 -0.59 -6.88 -12.68
CA CYS A 32 -1.95 -7.42 -12.54
C CYS A 32 -3.00 -6.36 -12.87
N LEU A 33 -2.78 -5.11 -12.43
CA LEU A 33 -3.66 -3.98 -12.77
C LEU A 33 -3.65 -3.70 -14.27
N LEU A 34 -2.46 -3.68 -14.89
CA LEU A 34 -2.29 -3.51 -16.32
C LEU A 34 -3.03 -4.60 -17.10
N CYS A 35 -2.81 -5.86 -16.72
CA CYS A 35 -3.45 -7.03 -17.32
C CYS A 35 -4.98 -6.91 -17.29
N ARG A 36 -5.55 -6.57 -16.13
CA ARG A 36 -7.00 -6.35 -16.00
C ARG A 36 -7.49 -5.25 -16.93
N GLY A 37 -6.81 -4.10 -16.95
CA GLY A 37 -7.22 -2.97 -17.78
C GLY A 37 -7.18 -3.31 -19.28
N LEU A 38 -6.12 -3.97 -19.73
CA LEU A 38 -5.97 -4.43 -21.11
C LEU A 38 -7.02 -5.48 -21.50
N LEU A 39 -7.34 -6.42 -20.62
CA LEU A 39 -8.40 -7.43 -20.86
C LEU A 39 -9.77 -6.77 -21.01
N LEU A 40 -10.10 -5.77 -20.19
CA LEU A 40 -11.36 -5.03 -20.32
C LEU A 40 -11.44 -4.24 -21.62
N ILE A 41 -10.34 -3.62 -22.06
CA ILE A 41 -10.27 -2.90 -23.34
C ILE A 41 -10.43 -3.88 -24.50
N LEU A 42 -9.75 -5.03 -24.47
CA LEU A 42 -9.87 -6.06 -25.50
C LEU A 42 -11.30 -6.63 -25.57
N HIS A 43 -11.93 -6.87 -24.42
CA HIS A 43 -13.31 -7.34 -24.35
C HIS A 43 -14.27 -6.32 -25.00
N TYR A 44 -14.11 -5.04 -24.70
CA TYR A 44 -14.92 -3.99 -25.32
C TYR A 44 -14.72 -3.92 -26.83
N LEU A 45 -13.47 -4.04 -27.30
CA LEU A 45 -13.17 -4.01 -28.72
C LEU A 45 -13.83 -5.18 -29.48
N HIS A 46 -13.97 -6.34 -28.84
CA HIS A 46 -14.57 -7.53 -29.46
C HIS A 46 -16.11 -7.54 -29.40
N TYR A 47 -16.71 -7.11 -28.28
CA TYR A 47 -18.15 -7.23 -28.04
C TYR A 47 -18.92 -5.90 -28.15
N GLY A 48 -18.23 -4.76 -28.27
CA GLY A 48 -18.82 -3.43 -28.37
C GLY A 48 -19.56 -2.94 -27.12
N LYS A 49 -19.60 -3.73 -26.03
CA LYS A 49 -20.32 -3.41 -24.79
C LYS A 49 -19.40 -3.61 -23.57
N PRO A 50 -19.51 -2.75 -22.54
CA PRO A 50 -18.79 -2.95 -21.29
C PRO A 50 -19.38 -4.13 -20.51
N VAL A 51 -18.54 -4.76 -19.68
CA VAL A 51 -18.95 -5.81 -18.75
C VAL A 51 -19.97 -5.25 -17.76
N ARG A 52 -21.23 -5.70 -17.87
CA ARG A 52 -22.33 -5.24 -17.00
C ARG A 52 -22.59 -6.16 -15.80
N SER A 53 -22.22 -7.45 -15.90
CA SER A 53 -22.47 -8.42 -14.84
C SER A 53 -21.53 -8.22 -13.64
N ARG A 54 -22.12 -8.03 -12.45
CA ARG A 54 -21.40 -7.85 -11.18
C ARG A 54 -20.61 -9.09 -10.79
N THR A 55 -21.18 -10.27 -10.97
CA THR A 55 -20.54 -11.54 -10.62
C THR A 55 -19.34 -11.82 -11.51
N TYR A 56 -19.49 -11.63 -12.82
CA TYR A 56 -18.39 -11.80 -13.76
C TYR A 56 -17.26 -10.78 -13.49
N SER A 57 -17.61 -9.52 -13.24
CA SER A 57 -16.61 -8.49 -12.90
C SER A 57 -15.86 -8.83 -11.61
N LEU A 58 -16.55 -9.35 -10.59
CA LEU A 58 -15.93 -9.77 -9.33
C LEU A 58 -15.00 -10.98 -9.53
N LEU A 59 -15.44 -11.98 -10.29
CA LEU A 59 -14.63 -13.16 -10.58
C LEU A 59 -13.39 -12.79 -11.40
N LEU A 60 -13.54 -11.94 -12.42
CA LEU A 60 -12.42 -11.42 -13.20
C LEU A 60 -11.45 -10.63 -12.31
N ASP A 61 -11.96 -9.72 -11.48
CA ASP A 61 -11.13 -8.92 -10.57
C ASP A 61 -10.39 -9.82 -9.57
N PHE A 62 -11.04 -10.85 -9.02
CA PHE A 62 -10.41 -11.80 -8.11
C PHE A 62 -9.32 -12.63 -8.80
N LEU A 63 -9.62 -13.20 -9.97
CA LEU A 63 -8.69 -14.05 -10.72
C LEU A 63 -7.49 -13.29 -11.27
N VAL A 64 -7.63 -12.01 -11.63
CA VAL A 64 -6.55 -11.22 -12.23
C VAL A 64 -5.81 -10.36 -11.20
N LEU A 65 -6.52 -9.77 -10.22
CA LEU A 65 -5.89 -8.84 -9.25
C LEU A 65 -5.39 -9.53 -7.99
N VAL A 66 -6.05 -10.61 -7.53
CA VAL A 66 -5.79 -11.21 -6.21
C VAL A 66 -5.07 -12.56 -6.32
N SER A 67 -5.59 -13.47 -7.15
CA SER A 67 -5.04 -14.83 -7.28
C SER A 67 -3.54 -14.86 -7.68
N PRO A 68 -3.05 -14.06 -8.66
CA PRO A 68 -1.63 -14.10 -9.02
C PRO A 68 -0.72 -13.64 -7.88
N LEU A 69 -1.17 -12.68 -7.06
CA LEU A 69 -0.42 -12.23 -5.89
C LEU A 69 -0.36 -13.32 -4.82
N LEU A 70 -1.49 -14.00 -4.57
CA LEU A 70 -1.56 -15.11 -3.63
C LEU A 70 -0.64 -16.27 -4.04
N LEU A 71 -0.68 -16.66 -5.32
CA LEU A 71 0.19 -17.71 -5.86
C LEU A 71 1.68 -17.31 -5.78
N SER A 72 2.00 -16.04 -6.05
CA SER A 72 3.37 -15.51 -5.97
C SER A 72 3.92 -15.47 -4.54
N CYS A 73 3.07 -15.21 -3.55
CA CYS A 73 3.42 -15.28 -2.14
C CYS A 73 3.51 -16.72 -1.60
N THR A 74 3.09 -17.73 -2.37
CA THR A 74 3.04 -19.13 -1.93
C THR A 74 3.85 -20.03 -2.87
N VAL A 75 3.20 -20.79 -3.76
CA VAL A 75 3.81 -21.84 -4.58
C VAL A 75 4.70 -21.30 -5.70
N LEU A 76 4.43 -20.10 -6.24
CA LEU A 76 5.25 -19.49 -7.29
C LEU A 76 6.46 -18.71 -6.74
N SER A 77 6.65 -18.67 -5.42
CA SER A 77 7.77 -17.97 -4.80
C SER A 77 9.16 -18.45 -5.24
N PRO A 78 9.44 -19.74 -5.53
CA PRO A 78 10.77 -20.16 -5.99
C PRO A 78 11.12 -19.60 -7.37
N VAL A 79 10.11 -19.30 -8.19
CA VAL A 79 10.26 -18.80 -9.57
C VAL A 79 9.86 -17.33 -9.70
N ILE A 80 9.85 -16.58 -8.60
CA ILE A 80 9.36 -15.20 -8.53
C ILE A 80 10.03 -14.25 -9.52
N PHE A 81 11.28 -14.50 -9.91
CA PHE A 81 11.98 -13.70 -10.93
C PHE A 81 11.38 -13.82 -12.33
N PHE A 82 10.77 -14.96 -12.67
CA PHE A 82 10.15 -15.19 -13.97
C PHE A 82 8.71 -14.72 -14.03
N VAL A 83 7.99 -14.71 -12.90
CA VAL A 83 6.53 -14.42 -12.88
C VAL A 83 6.20 -13.02 -13.42
N PRO A 84 6.86 -11.91 -13.00
CA PRO A 84 6.61 -10.59 -13.59
C PRO A 84 6.96 -10.51 -15.07
N VAL A 85 8.02 -11.21 -15.51
CA VAL A 85 8.44 -11.21 -16.92
C VAL A 85 7.39 -11.88 -17.79
N ILE A 86 6.86 -13.03 -17.35
CA ILE A 86 5.78 -13.75 -18.04
C ILE A 86 4.52 -12.89 -18.10
N LEU A 87 4.14 -12.25 -16.98
CA LEU A 87 2.96 -11.40 -16.94
C LEU A 87 3.12 -10.13 -17.79
N ALA A 88 4.31 -9.53 -17.82
CA ALA A 88 4.63 -8.40 -18.69
C ALA A 88 4.58 -8.80 -20.17
N ALA A 89 5.12 -9.96 -20.54
CA ALA A 89 5.02 -10.49 -21.90
C ALA A 89 3.57 -10.74 -22.32
N PHE A 90 2.74 -11.28 -21.40
CA PHE A 90 1.31 -11.46 -21.63
C PHE A 90 0.59 -10.13 -21.87
N CYS A 91 0.85 -9.11 -21.03
CA CYS A 91 0.34 -7.75 -21.23
C CYS A 91 0.78 -7.15 -22.57
N ALA A 92 2.06 -7.32 -22.95
CA ALA A 92 2.59 -6.85 -24.23
C ALA A 92 1.91 -7.54 -25.43
N GLY A 93 1.60 -8.84 -25.32
CA GLY A 93 0.84 -9.58 -26.32
C GLY A 93 -0.58 -9.04 -26.50
N ILE A 94 -1.31 -8.79 -25.41
CA ILE A 94 -2.65 -8.18 -25.46
C ILE A 94 -2.58 -6.77 -26.08
N PHE A 95 -1.62 -5.96 -25.65
CA PHE A 95 -1.42 -4.62 -26.18
C PHE A 95 -1.11 -4.64 -27.69
N SER A 96 -0.26 -5.56 -28.14
CA SER A 96 0.07 -5.73 -29.56
C SER A 96 -1.15 -6.12 -30.39
N LYS A 97 -2.04 -6.97 -29.84
CA LYS A 97 -3.31 -7.33 -30.48
C LYS A 97 -4.24 -6.13 -30.63
N ILE A 98 -4.40 -5.33 -29.56
CA ILE A 98 -5.20 -4.09 -29.59
C ILE A 98 -4.63 -3.12 -30.64
N HIS A 99 -3.31 -2.95 -30.67
CA HIS A 99 -2.65 -2.08 -31.64
C HIS A 99 -2.83 -2.58 -33.09
N SER A 100 -2.73 -3.89 -33.33
CA SER A 100 -2.91 -4.48 -34.66
C SER A 100 -4.34 -4.32 -35.19
N GLN A 101 -5.35 -4.56 -34.35
CA GLN A 101 -6.76 -4.40 -34.72
C GLN A 101 -7.07 -2.94 -35.09
N ARG A 102 -6.50 -1.99 -34.35
CA ARG A 102 -6.63 -0.57 -34.67
C ARG A 102 -5.94 -0.16 -35.98
N LYS A 103 -4.75 -0.71 -36.27
CA LYS A 103 -4.04 -0.43 -37.54
C LYS A 103 -4.88 -0.77 -38.76
N GLN A 104 -5.80 -1.74 -38.63
CA GLN A 104 -6.76 -2.09 -39.67
C GLN A 104 -7.88 -1.03 -39.81
N GLU A 105 -8.31 -0.39 -38.72
CA GLU A 105 -9.42 0.58 -38.71
C GLU A 105 -9.02 2.04 -38.98
N THR A 106 -7.82 2.49 -38.59
CA THR A 106 -7.42 3.92 -38.70
C THR A 106 -5.98 4.13 -39.17
N ARG A 107 -5.80 4.99 -40.19
CA ARG A 107 -4.50 5.31 -40.82
C ARG A 107 -3.73 6.48 -40.19
N VAL A 108 -4.01 6.83 -38.93
CA VAL A 108 -3.34 7.98 -38.27
C VAL A 108 -1.90 7.60 -37.90
N PRO A 109 -0.87 8.43 -38.22
CA PRO A 109 0.51 8.13 -37.90
C PRO A 109 0.75 8.07 -36.38
N PHE A 110 1.61 7.15 -35.94
CA PHE A 110 1.88 6.89 -34.52
C PHE A 110 2.40 8.13 -33.77
N GLY A 111 3.27 8.91 -34.40
CA GLY A 111 3.85 10.12 -33.80
C GLY A 111 2.80 11.18 -33.42
N GLN A 112 1.73 11.32 -34.21
CA GLN A 112 0.65 12.26 -33.91
C GLN A 112 -0.12 11.84 -32.65
N ILE A 113 -0.32 10.54 -32.45
CA ILE A 113 -1.04 9.99 -31.28
C ILE A 113 -0.22 10.18 -30.02
N VAL A 114 1.10 9.98 -30.09
CA VAL A 114 1.99 10.25 -28.95
C VAL A 114 1.93 11.74 -28.57
N LYS A 115 1.84 12.63 -29.57
CA LYS A 115 1.68 14.08 -29.33
C LYS A 115 0.33 14.39 -28.67
N GLU A 116 -0.77 13.82 -29.17
CA GLU A 116 -2.11 13.96 -28.57
C GLU A 116 -2.16 13.38 -27.14
N PHE A 117 -1.53 12.24 -26.90
CA PHE A 117 -1.41 11.63 -25.58
C PHE A 117 -0.68 12.54 -24.61
N GLN A 118 0.47 13.09 -24.99
CA GLN A 118 1.24 14.00 -24.13
C GLN A 118 0.48 15.28 -23.78
N GLN A 119 -0.41 15.73 -24.68
CA GLN A 119 -1.27 16.91 -24.51
C GLN A 119 -2.61 16.58 -23.83
N THR A 120 -2.91 15.31 -23.56
CA THR A 120 -4.16 14.91 -22.92
C THR A 120 -4.23 15.45 -21.50
N TYR A 121 -5.37 16.07 -21.18
CA TYR A 121 -5.63 16.62 -19.85
C TYR A 121 -6.24 15.56 -18.93
N LEU A 122 -5.63 15.42 -17.76
CA LEU A 122 -5.99 14.47 -16.73
C LEU A 122 -6.61 15.20 -15.55
N ASP A 123 -7.62 14.59 -14.93
CA ASP A 123 -8.26 15.12 -13.72
C ASP A 123 -7.20 15.33 -12.61
N PRO A 124 -6.96 16.58 -12.17
CA PRO A 124 -5.95 16.87 -11.15
C PRO A 124 -6.43 16.57 -9.73
N GLU A 125 -7.74 16.42 -9.49
CA GLU A 125 -8.28 16.22 -8.14
C GLU A 125 -8.27 14.75 -7.70
N TYR A 126 -8.27 13.82 -8.66
CA TYR A 126 -8.24 12.38 -8.40
C TYR A 126 -6.99 11.72 -8.98
N ILE A 127 -6.08 11.29 -8.09
CA ILE A 127 -4.86 10.54 -8.45
C ILE A 127 -5.12 9.04 -8.18
N PRO A 128 -5.36 8.21 -9.21
CA PRO A 128 -5.77 6.83 -9.04
C PRO A 128 -4.66 5.96 -8.43
N ALA A 129 -3.39 6.24 -8.76
CA ALA A 129 -2.23 5.56 -8.20
C ALA A 129 -2.20 5.59 -6.65
N ILE A 130 -2.67 6.67 -6.01
CA ILE A 130 -2.74 6.75 -4.53
C ILE A 130 -3.78 5.75 -4.00
N THR A 131 -4.95 5.68 -4.64
CA THR A 131 -6.02 4.74 -4.30
C THR A 131 -5.54 3.30 -4.46
N VAL A 132 -4.97 2.99 -5.62
CA VAL A 132 -4.47 1.66 -5.99
C VAL A 132 -3.36 1.21 -5.04
N PHE A 133 -2.39 2.08 -4.74
CA PHE A 133 -1.33 1.81 -3.78
C PHE A 133 -1.89 1.34 -2.44
N ARG A 134 -2.83 2.11 -1.86
CA ARG A 134 -3.41 1.80 -0.55
C ARG A 134 -4.24 0.51 -0.57
N VAL A 135 -4.92 0.21 -1.68
CA VAL A 135 -5.67 -1.04 -1.84
C VAL A 135 -4.72 -2.24 -1.91
N TYR A 136 -3.65 -2.19 -2.71
CA TYR A 136 -2.72 -3.30 -2.83
C TYR A 136 -1.91 -3.55 -1.56
N VAL A 137 -1.55 -2.51 -0.81
CA VAL A 137 -0.95 -2.67 0.52
C VAL A 137 -1.89 -3.47 1.44
N ASN A 138 -3.20 -3.17 1.43
CA ASN A 138 -4.18 -3.94 2.19
C ASN A 138 -4.30 -5.39 1.69
N VAL A 139 -4.42 -5.61 0.37
CA VAL A 139 -4.57 -6.95 -0.21
C VAL A 139 -3.35 -7.83 0.08
N LEU A 140 -2.13 -7.33 -0.14
CA LEU A 140 -0.89 -8.07 0.15
C LEU A 140 -0.75 -8.38 1.64
N THR A 141 -1.20 -7.46 2.50
CA THR A 141 -1.23 -7.69 3.95
C THR A 141 -2.21 -8.79 4.30
N SER A 142 -3.45 -8.74 3.80
CA SER A 142 -4.46 -9.77 4.06
C SER A 142 -4.00 -11.16 3.60
N ILE A 143 -3.32 -11.24 2.44
CA ILE A 143 -2.70 -12.50 1.99
C ILE A 143 -1.64 -12.96 3.00
N SER A 144 -0.72 -12.07 3.37
CA SER A 144 0.46 -12.44 4.18
C SER A 144 0.12 -12.79 5.62
N ILE A 145 -0.87 -12.13 6.25
CA ILE A 145 -1.22 -12.38 7.67
C ILE A 145 -1.79 -13.78 7.91
N LEU A 146 -2.47 -14.38 6.93
CA LEU A 146 -2.95 -15.75 7.02
C LEU A 146 -1.96 -16.74 6.39
N ALA A 147 -1.34 -16.37 5.26
CA ALA A 147 -0.44 -17.28 4.56
C ALA A 147 0.78 -17.67 5.41
N VAL A 148 1.29 -16.78 6.28
CA VAL A 148 2.42 -17.07 7.17
C VAL A 148 2.19 -18.30 8.05
N ASP A 149 0.94 -18.60 8.42
CA ASP A 149 0.60 -19.76 9.25
C ASP A 149 0.66 -21.09 8.49
N PHE A 150 0.75 -21.07 7.15
CA PHE A 150 0.86 -22.26 6.30
C PHE A 150 2.29 -22.48 5.81
N PRO A 151 2.79 -23.73 5.70
CA PRO A 151 4.13 -24.03 5.18
C PRO A 151 4.41 -23.55 3.76
N GLN A 152 3.34 -23.30 3.00
CA GLN A 152 3.40 -22.91 1.60
C GLN A 152 3.88 -21.46 1.45
N TYR A 153 3.78 -20.66 2.52
CA TYR A 153 4.38 -19.33 2.56
C TYR A 153 5.87 -19.45 2.93
N PRO A 154 6.77 -18.94 2.07
CA PRO A 154 8.21 -18.99 2.35
C PRO A 154 8.56 -18.24 3.63
N ARG A 155 9.34 -18.87 4.50
CA ARG A 155 9.79 -18.25 5.75
C ARG A 155 10.63 -16.98 5.51
N ARG A 156 11.31 -16.89 4.36
CA ARG A 156 12.05 -15.69 3.93
C ARG A 156 11.16 -14.44 3.70
N TYR A 157 9.86 -14.61 3.51
CA TYR A 157 8.91 -13.49 3.37
C TYR A 157 8.31 -13.04 4.70
N ALA A 158 8.40 -13.87 5.74
CA ALA A 158 7.91 -13.55 7.06
C ALA A 158 8.76 -12.48 7.74
N LYS A 159 8.31 -12.01 8.90
CA LYS A 159 8.97 -10.92 9.64
C LYS A 159 10.36 -11.36 10.09
N ALA A 160 11.37 -10.52 9.86
CA ALA A 160 12.68 -10.72 10.46
C ALA A 160 12.65 -10.38 11.96
N GLU A 161 13.42 -11.12 12.76
CA GLU A 161 13.44 -10.95 14.22
C GLU A 161 14.26 -9.74 14.68
N THR A 162 15.49 -9.61 14.16
CA THR A 162 16.41 -8.53 14.55
C THR A 162 16.82 -7.72 13.34
N TYR A 163 17.49 -8.35 12.38
CA TYR A 163 17.91 -7.75 11.12
C TYR A 163 17.44 -8.61 9.94
N GLY A 164 17.11 -7.96 8.84
CA GLY A 164 16.65 -8.62 7.63
C GLY A 164 15.55 -7.85 6.94
N THR A 165 15.19 -8.33 5.76
CA THR A 165 14.14 -7.73 4.94
C THR A 165 13.16 -8.79 4.46
N GLY A 166 12.02 -8.92 5.15
CA GLY A 166 10.88 -9.72 4.68
C GLY A 166 9.82 -8.89 3.96
N VAL A 167 8.92 -9.56 3.23
CA VAL A 167 7.74 -8.91 2.64
C VAL A 167 6.81 -8.38 3.74
N MET A 168 6.67 -9.13 4.83
CA MET A 168 5.89 -8.70 5.99
C MET A 168 6.54 -7.50 6.71
N ASP A 169 7.86 -7.33 6.61
CA ASP A 169 8.55 -6.20 7.23
C ASP A 169 8.26 -4.88 6.52
N LEU A 170 8.02 -4.91 5.21
CA LEU A 170 7.62 -3.73 4.43
C LEU A 170 6.20 -3.24 4.79
N GLY A 171 5.33 -4.16 5.24
CA GLY A 171 3.89 -3.91 5.38
C GLY A 171 3.56 -2.73 6.29
N VAL A 172 4.10 -2.71 7.52
CA VAL A 172 3.83 -1.65 8.51
C VAL A 172 4.27 -0.29 8.00
N GLY A 173 5.48 -0.21 7.42
CA GLY A 173 5.99 1.00 6.80
C GLY A 173 5.14 1.48 5.63
N ALA A 174 4.70 0.56 4.76
CA ALA A 174 3.84 0.87 3.63
C ALA A 174 2.43 1.35 4.04
N PHE A 175 1.87 0.83 5.15
CA PHE A 175 0.62 1.35 5.72
C PHE A 175 0.77 2.79 6.22
N ILE A 176 1.86 3.07 6.94
CA ILE A 176 2.14 4.41 7.46
C ILE A 176 2.31 5.39 6.31
N PHE A 177 3.11 5.02 5.30
CA PHE A 177 3.28 5.78 4.06
C PHE A 177 1.93 6.02 3.36
N GLY A 178 1.15 4.97 3.12
CA GLY A 178 -0.15 5.07 2.46
C GLY A 178 -1.16 5.95 3.19
N ASN A 179 -1.15 5.95 4.52
CA ASN A 179 -2.04 6.79 5.33
C ASN A 179 -1.57 8.26 5.37
N ALA A 180 -0.25 8.49 5.39
CA ALA A 180 0.33 9.82 5.33
C ALA A 180 0.10 10.52 3.97
N LEU A 181 0.09 9.79 2.86
CA LEU A 181 -0.20 10.34 1.51
C LEU A 181 -1.56 11.05 1.41
N VAL A 182 -2.54 10.64 2.22
CA VAL A 182 -3.92 11.15 2.17
C VAL A 182 -4.32 11.92 3.43
N CYS A 183 -3.34 12.30 4.24
CA CYS A 183 -3.63 12.98 5.50
C CYS A 183 -4.31 14.35 5.25
N PRO A 184 -5.11 14.84 6.22
CA PRO A 184 -5.81 16.12 6.09
C PRO A 184 -4.87 17.28 5.73
N GLU A 185 -3.65 17.29 6.25
CA GLU A 185 -2.63 18.33 6.04
C GLU A 185 -2.17 18.40 4.58
N VAL A 186 -2.18 17.27 3.87
CA VAL A 186 -1.92 17.18 2.42
C VAL A 186 -3.13 17.62 1.61
N ARG A 187 -4.34 17.29 2.06
CA ARG A 187 -5.60 17.58 1.34
C ARG A 187 -6.12 19.00 1.53
N GLN A 188 -5.73 19.69 2.61
CA GLN A 188 -6.15 21.05 2.89
C GLN A 188 -5.63 22.01 1.82
N LYS A 189 -6.53 22.49 0.96
CA LYS A 189 -6.30 23.68 0.12
C LYS A 189 -5.96 24.82 1.08
N SER A 190 -4.90 25.59 0.79
CA SER A 190 -4.26 26.59 1.67
C SER A 190 -5.14 27.77 2.15
N CYS A 191 -6.46 27.68 2.01
CA CYS A 191 -7.40 28.80 2.12
C CYS A 191 -8.21 28.85 3.44
N VAL A 192 -7.99 27.94 4.40
CA VAL A 192 -8.69 27.99 5.70
C VAL A 192 -7.68 28.00 6.84
N ALA A 193 -7.38 29.20 7.35
CA ALA A 193 -6.61 29.39 8.58
C ALA A 193 -7.48 28.99 9.78
N GLN A 194 -7.48 27.71 10.13
CA GLN A 194 -8.08 27.24 11.38
C GLN A 194 -7.09 27.48 12.54
N PRO A 195 -7.58 27.79 13.76
CA PRO A 195 -6.70 27.91 14.93
C PRO A 195 -6.02 26.57 15.24
N LYS A 196 -4.71 26.62 15.52
CA LYS A 196 -3.84 25.44 15.68
C LYS A 196 -4.33 24.45 16.74
N PHE A 197 -4.96 24.94 17.82
CA PHE A 197 -5.44 24.12 18.93
C PHE A 197 -6.76 23.38 18.63
N SER A 198 -7.67 23.96 17.83
CA SER A 198 -8.90 23.25 17.42
C SER A 198 -8.59 22.11 16.46
N HIS A 199 -7.52 22.25 15.67
CA HIS A 199 -7.03 21.21 14.75
C HIS A 199 -6.44 20.02 15.51
N LEU A 200 -5.61 20.27 16.54
CA LEU A 200 -5.07 19.24 17.42
C LEU A 200 -6.17 18.49 18.19
N ALA A 201 -7.13 19.21 18.78
CA ALA A 201 -8.26 18.58 19.48
C ALA A 201 -9.10 17.68 18.55
N ARG A 202 -9.34 18.13 17.31
CA ARG A 202 -10.03 17.34 16.29
C ARG A 202 -9.23 16.11 15.85
N GLN A 203 -7.90 16.19 15.83
CA GLN A 203 -7.04 15.04 15.54
C GLN A 203 -7.06 14.02 16.69
N CYS A 204 -7.04 14.46 17.95
CA CYS A 204 -7.22 13.57 19.09
C CYS A 204 -8.54 12.80 19.00
N PHE A 205 -9.63 13.47 18.61
CA PHE A 205 -10.93 12.81 18.38
C PHE A 205 -10.91 11.85 17.18
N SER A 206 -10.18 12.19 16.11
CA SER A 206 -10.02 11.33 14.93
C SER A 206 -9.18 10.07 15.19
N ILE A 207 -8.39 10.05 16.27
CA ILE A 207 -7.52 8.93 16.65
C ILE A 207 -8.23 7.95 17.61
N TRP A 208 -9.30 8.39 18.29
CA TRP A 208 -10.08 7.56 19.22
C TRP A 208 -10.48 6.17 18.65
N PRO A 209 -10.95 6.04 17.39
CA PRO A 209 -11.28 4.73 16.81
C PRO A 209 -10.07 3.79 16.71
N LEU A 210 -8.86 4.31 16.48
CA LEU A 210 -7.65 3.49 16.43
C LEU A 210 -7.25 3.03 17.84
N ILE A 211 -7.40 3.90 18.84
CA ILE A 211 -7.14 3.55 20.24
C ILE A 211 -8.13 2.49 20.72
N SER A 212 -9.43 2.63 20.40
CA SER A 212 -10.44 1.65 20.78
C SER A 212 -10.20 0.29 20.12
N LEU A 213 -9.78 0.26 18.85
CA LEU A 213 -9.36 -0.98 18.18
C LEU A 213 -8.09 -1.58 18.81
N GLY A 214 -7.14 -0.74 19.20
CA GLY A 214 -5.95 -1.17 19.94
C GLY A 214 -6.31 -1.82 21.28
N LEU A 215 -7.24 -1.23 22.03
CA LEU A 215 -7.75 -1.78 23.28
C LEU A 215 -8.51 -3.09 23.04
N GLY A 216 -9.38 -3.13 22.02
CA GLY A 216 -10.13 -4.34 21.65
C GLY A 216 -9.22 -5.50 21.29
N ARG A 217 -8.16 -5.26 20.51
CA ARG A 217 -7.13 -6.27 20.22
C ARG A 217 -6.42 -6.73 21.48
N LEU A 218 -5.99 -5.81 22.35
CA LEU A 218 -5.28 -6.15 23.58
C LEU A 218 -6.16 -7.05 24.50
N LEU A 219 -7.43 -6.69 24.65
CA LEU A 219 -8.39 -7.47 25.43
C LEU A 219 -8.63 -8.84 24.80
N SER A 220 -8.83 -8.90 23.48
CA SER A 220 -9.08 -10.16 22.76
C SER A 220 -7.89 -11.11 22.80
N VAL A 221 -6.67 -10.61 22.66
CA VAL A 221 -5.45 -11.46 22.68
C VAL A 221 -5.22 -11.99 24.10
N LYS A 222 -5.39 -11.14 25.12
CA LYS A 222 -5.28 -11.56 26.52
C LYS A 222 -6.37 -12.54 26.92
N SER A 223 -7.60 -12.40 26.41
CA SER A 223 -8.70 -13.32 26.74
C SER A 223 -8.60 -14.68 26.06
N ILE A 224 -7.92 -14.77 24.90
CA ILE A 224 -7.79 -15.99 24.09
C ILE A 224 -6.48 -16.76 24.41
N GLU A 225 -5.61 -16.23 25.29
CA GLU A 225 -4.26 -16.77 25.54
C GLU A 225 -3.46 -17.01 24.25
N TYR A 226 -3.69 -16.16 23.24
CA TYR A 226 -2.94 -16.24 21.99
C TYR A 226 -1.54 -15.67 22.22
N HIS A 227 -0.50 -16.41 21.84
CA HIS A 227 0.87 -15.95 22.05
C HIS A 227 1.17 -14.80 21.07
N GLU A 228 1.40 -13.61 21.62
CA GLU A 228 1.91 -12.47 20.85
C GLU A 228 3.43 -12.52 20.90
N HIS A 229 4.09 -12.47 19.73
CA HIS A 229 5.52 -12.26 19.66
C HIS A 229 5.84 -10.89 20.27
N THR A 230 6.24 -10.89 21.54
CA THR A 230 6.53 -9.67 22.33
C THR A 230 7.63 -8.82 21.70
N SER A 231 8.46 -9.41 20.83
CA SER A 231 9.49 -8.74 20.03
C SER A 231 8.93 -7.85 18.91
N GLU A 232 7.64 -7.94 18.56
CA GLU A 232 7.06 -7.10 17.51
C GLU A 232 6.75 -5.67 17.97
N TYR A 233 6.05 -5.53 19.09
CA TYR A 233 5.61 -4.24 19.63
C TYR A 233 5.77 -4.15 21.14
N GLY A 234 5.74 -5.28 21.85
CA GLY A 234 5.74 -5.33 23.30
C GLY A 234 4.60 -6.20 23.83
N VAL A 235 4.42 -6.18 25.15
CA VAL A 235 3.40 -6.98 25.85
C VAL A 235 2.01 -6.32 25.81
N HIS A 236 1.96 -4.99 25.76
CA HIS A 236 0.71 -4.21 25.79
C HIS A 236 0.53 -3.29 24.59
N TRP A 237 1.61 -3.08 23.81
CA TRP A 237 1.59 -2.24 22.64
C TRP A 237 1.23 -3.02 21.38
N ASN A 238 0.59 -2.36 20.42
CA ASN A 238 0.23 -2.98 19.15
C ASN A 238 0.32 -1.99 17.98
N PHE A 239 0.07 -2.51 16.79
CA PHE A 239 0.09 -1.74 15.55
C PHE A 239 -0.90 -0.55 15.54
N PHE A 240 -2.10 -0.71 16.11
CA PHE A 240 -3.08 0.38 16.13
C PHE A 240 -2.64 1.54 17.03
N PHE A 241 -2.05 1.23 18.19
CA PHE A 241 -1.42 2.25 19.04
C PHE A 241 -0.26 2.94 18.32
N THR A 242 0.60 2.18 17.65
CA THR A 242 1.70 2.75 16.84
C THR A 242 1.16 3.74 15.80
N LEU A 243 0.12 3.38 15.06
CA LEU A 243 -0.49 4.26 14.05
C LEU A 243 -1.12 5.52 14.67
N ALA A 244 -1.79 5.36 15.82
CA ALA A 244 -2.40 6.45 16.58
C ALA A 244 -1.36 7.47 17.05
N PHE A 245 -0.31 7.01 17.73
CA PHE A 245 0.74 7.87 18.29
C PHE A 245 1.62 8.50 17.20
N VAL A 246 1.95 7.77 16.13
CA VAL A 246 2.68 8.34 14.98
C VAL A 246 1.87 9.46 14.33
N ARG A 247 0.56 9.26 14.14
CA ARG A 247 -0.32 10.29 13.58
C ARG A 247 -0.37 11.53 14.49
N LEU A 248 -0.54 11.36 15.80
CA LEU A 248 -0.55 12.46 16.77
C LEU A 248 0.77 13.25 16.75
N ALA A 249 1.91 12.54 16.81
CA ALA A 249 3.23 13.15 16.80
C ALA A 249 3.52 13.90 15.49
N ALA A 250 3.16 13.31 14.34
CA ALA A 250 3.33 13.95 13.03
C ALA A 250 2.48 15.21 12.92
N SER A 251 1.23 15.16 13.37
CA SER A 251 0.33 16.31 13.41
C SER A 251 0.88 17.45 14.26
N LEU A 252 1.42 17.16 15.45
CA LEU A 252 2.08 18.15 16.31
C LEU A 252 3.29 18.77 15.61
N LEU A 253 4.16 17.96 15.02
CA LEU A 253 5.33 18.42 14.29
C LEU A 253 4.97 19.29 13.08
N LEU A 254 3.95 18.92 12.31
CA LEU A 254 3.48 19.71 11.16
C LEU A 254 2.74 20.99 11.57
N ALA A 255 2.28 21.11 12.81
CA ALA A 255 1.73 22.36 13.36
C ALA A 255 2.83 23.36 13.79
N LEU A 256 4.00 22.83 14.19
CA LEU A 256 5.17 23.62 14.60
C LEU A 256 6.04 24.03 13.40
N PHE A 257 6.21 23.16 12.41
CA PHE A 257 7.11 23.37 11.27
C PHE A 257 6.38 23.56 9.94
N PRO A 258 6.97 24.27 8.96
CA PRO A 258 6.35 24.46 7.66
C PRO A 258 6.23 23.14 6.88
N LYS A 259 5.00 22.80 6.46
CA LYS A 259 4.67 21.57 5.73
C LYS A 259 5.53 21.31 4.48
N ASN A 260 5.94 22.37 3.78
CA ASN A 260 6.73 22.30 2.55
C ASN A 260 8.18 21.79 2.75
N LYS A 261 8.67 21.77 3.99
CA LYS A 261 10.01 21.28 4.37
C LYS A 261 9.93 20.00 5.23
N SER A 262 8.84 19.26 5.14
CA SER A 262 8.63 18.02 5.93
C SER A 262 9.69 16.95 5.67
N TRP A 263 10.30 16.92 4.48
CA TRP A 263 11.41 16.02 4.18
C TRP A 263 12.68 16.30 5.01
N ILE A 264 12.95 17.58 5.33
CA ILE A 264 14.10 17.95 6.18
C ILE A 264 13.85 17.42 7.58
N LEU A 265 12.64 17.61 8.10
CA LEU A 265 12.26 17.10 9.41
C LEU A 265 12.32 15.57 9.47
N ALA A 266 11.85 14.89 8.42
CA ALA A 266 11.95 13.43 8.31
C ALA A 266 13.42 12.96 8.36
N LEU A 267 14.31 13.62 7.61
CA LEU A 267 15.73 13.31 7.60
C LEU A 267 16.38 13.58 8.96
N THR A 268 16.09 14.73 9.57
CA THR A 268 16.62 15.08 10.91
C THR A 268 16.18 14.06 11.95
N VAL A 269 14.90 13.66 11.97
CA VAL A 269 14.39 12.66 12.92
C VAL A 269 15.07 11.31 12.69
N ALA A 270 15.18 10.84 11.44
CA ALA A 270 15.78 9.54 11.14
C ALA A 270 17.29 9.50 11.47
N VAL A 271 18.03 10.54 11.11
CA VAL A 271 19.49 10.62 11.38
C VAL A 271 19.74 10.80 12.87
N LEU A 272 19.02 11.69 13.56
CA LEU A 272 19.18 11.88 15.00
C LEU A 272 18.86 10.59 15.76
N TYR A 273 17.79 9.88 15.38
CA TYR A 273 17.45 8.60 15.98
C TYR A 273 18.54 7.53 15.75
N GLN A 274 19.11 7.43 14.54
CA GLN A 274 20.22 6.51 14.28
C GLN A 274 21.49 6.89 15.06
N LEU A 275 21.78 8.19 15.18
CA LEU A 275 22.91 8.66 15.98
C LEU A 275 22.73 8.28 17.46
N ILE A 276 21.53 8.49 18.01
CA ILE A 276 21.21 8.08 19.39
C ILE A 276 21.37 6.56 19.54
N LEU A 277 20.89 5.76 18.59
CA LEU A 277 21.04 4.30 18.63
C LEU A 277 22.51 3.86 18.62
N ASN A 278 23.38 4.58 17.92
CA ASN A 278 24.80 4.24 17.81
C ASN A 278 25.65 4.76 18.98
N THR A 279 25.33 5.95 19.52
CA THR A 279 26.14 6.59 20.58
C THR A 279 25.72 6.18 21.99
N THR A 280 24.46 5.78 22.18
CA THR A 280 23.91 5.41 23.49
C THR A 280 23.68 3.91 23.61
N SER A 281 23.50 3.43 24.84
CA SER A 281 23.11 2.05 25.15
C SER A 281 21.63 1.74 24.80
N LEU A 282 20.96 2.63 24.05
CA LEU A 282 19.56 2.45 23.62
C LEU A 282 19.39 1.22 22.72
N LYS A 283 20.35 0.94 21.83
CA LYS A 283 20.32 -0.25 20.97
C LYS A 283 20.36 -1.53 21.78
N THR A 284 21.25 -1.61 22.77
CA THR A 284 21.34 -2.76 23.68
C THR A 284 20.09 -2.90 24.55
N PHE A 285 19.54 -1.79 25.03
CA PHE A 285 18.28 -1.77 25.78
C PHE A 285 17.10 -2.27 24.94
N LEU A 286 16.97 -1.83 23.69
CA LEU A 286 15.90 -2.24 22.79
C LEU A 286 15.97 -3.76 22.52
N LEU A 287 17.16 -4.29 22.26
CA LEU A 287 17.35 -5.70 21.93
C LEU A 287 17.20 -6.62 23.16
N HIS A 288 17.89 -6.34 24.27
CA HIS A 288 18.05 -7.26 25.40
C HIS A 288 17.37 -6.80 26.71
N GLY A 289 16.79 -5.61 26.73
CA GLY A 289 16.12 -5.06 27.91
C GLY A 289 17.05 -4.49 28.96
N SER A 290 16.45 -3.93 30.01
CA SER A 290 17.18 -3.27 31.11
C SER A 290 18.20 -4.18 31.79
N SER A 291 17.87 -5.47 31.94
CA SER A 291 18.74 -6.45 32.63
C SER A 291 19.61 -7.28 31.69
N GLY A 292 19.58 -7.04 30.38
CA GLY A 292 20.35 -7.80 29.37
C GLY A 292 19.93 -9.26 29.16
N ARG A 293 18.86 -9.73 29.82
CA ARG A 293 18.31 -11.10 29.72
C ARG A 293 16.84 -11.11 29.29
N ASP A 294 16.46 -10.18 28.40
CA ASP A 294 15.07 -9.97 28.00
C ASP A 294 14.12 -9.77 29.18
N SER A 295 14.57 -8.97 30.16
CA SER A 295 13.68 -8.52 31.23
C SER A 295 12.49 -7.74 30.63
N ARG A 296 11.32 -7.89 31.26
CA ARG A 296 10.09 -7.16 30.92
C ARG A 296 9.57 -6.44 32.17
N VAL A 297 10.47 -5.77 32.89
CA VAL A 297 10.16 -5.15 34.18
C VAL A 297 9.69 -3.72 33.97
N GLY A 298 8.43 -3.45 34.30
CA GLY A 298 7.81 -2.14 34.13
C GLY A 298 7.32 -1.88 32.70
N PHE A 299 6.55 -0.81 32.53
CA PHE A 299 5.83 -0.54 31.29
C PHE A 299 6.74 -0.24 30.09
N LEU A 300 7.84 0.48 30.32
CA LEU A 300 8.79 0.86 29.26
C LEU A 300 9.57 -0.35 28.75
N ASP A 301 10.12 -1.17 29.64
CA ASP A 301 10.87 -2.38 29.26
C ASP A 301 9.95 -3.41 28.57
N ALA A 302 8.68 -3.48 28.99
CA ALA A 302 7.68 -4.35 28.39
C ALA A 302 7.23 -3.93 26.98
N ASN A 303 7.36 -2.66 26.61
CA ASN A 303 6.86 -2.10 25.33
C ASN A 303 7.93 -1.34 24.54
N ARG A 304 9.20 -1.57 24.84
CA ARG A 304 10.33 -0.83 24.29
C ARG A 304 10.39 -0.87 22.76
N GLU A 305 10.07 -2.01 22.16
CA GLU A 305 10.06 -2.17 20.70
C GLU A 305 9.05 -1.23 20.04
N GLY A 306 7.81 -1.24 20.52
CA GLY A 306 6.73 -0.41 19.99
C GLY A 306 6.92 1.08 20.25
N LEU A 307 7.46 1.45 21.42
CA LEU A 307 7.68 2.86 21.79
C LEU A 307 8.87 3.48 21.06
N LEU A 308 10.01 2.78 20.97
CA LEU A 308 11.21 3.32 20.35
C LEU A 308 11.09 3.32 18.82
N SER A 309 10.40 2.33 18.23
CA SER A 309 10.14 2.32 16.79
C SER A 309 9.25 3.47 16.30
N LEU A 310 8.55 4.19 17.20
CA LEU A 310 7.74 5.37 16.85
C LEU A 310 8.56 6.44 16.13
N PHE A 311 9.84 6.63 16.49
CA PHE A 311 10.69 7.65 15.86
C PHE A 311 10.98 7.33 14.38
N GLY A 312 11.30 6.08 14.07
CA GLY A 312 11.50 5.64 12.69
C GLY A 312 10.21 5.69 11.86
N TYR A 313 9.08 5.27 12.45
CA TYR A 313 7.77 5.36 11.81
C TYR A 313 7.32 6.81 11.58
N LEU A 314 7.64 7.72 12.50
CA LEU A 314 7.41 9.15 12.37
C LEU A 314 8.21 9.74 11.21
N ALA A 315 9.47 9.33 11.03
CA ALA A 315 10.27 9.75 9.88
C ALA A 315 9.66 9.27 8.55
N ILE A 316 9.20 8.02 8.47
CA ILE A 316 8.50 7.50 7.27
C ILE A 316 7.23 8.29 6.99
N TYR A 317 6.45 8.59 8.03
CA TYR A 317 5.23 9.38 7.91
C TYR A 317 5.52 10.77 7.34
N LEU A 318 6.48 11.50 7.90
CA LEU A 318 6.85 12.85 7.45
C LEU A 318 7.41 12.87 6.02
N ALA A 319 8.25 11.88 5.67
CA ALA A 319 8.74 11.73 4.30
C ALA A 319 7.58 11.52 3.31
N SER A 320 6.60 10.70 3.70
CA SER A 320 5.42 10.46 2.88
C SER A 320 4.50 11.68 2.76
N VAL A 321 4.41 12.53 3.78
CA VAL A 321 3.67 13.80 3.70
C VAL A 321 4.27 14.70 2.61
N GLN A 322 5.59 14.80 2.53
CA GLN A 322 6.25 15.55 1.45
C GLN A 322 5.88 15.00 0.07
N VAL A 323 5.91 13.68 -0.09
CA VAL A 323 5.53 13.02 -1.35
C VAL A 323 4.07 13.35 -1.69
N GLY A 324 3.16 13.26 -0.71
CA GLY A 324 1.74 13.62 -0.88
C GLY A 324 1.55 15.08 -1.32
N LEU A 325 2.20 16.04 -0.65
CA LEU A 325 2.15 17.46 -1.01
C LEU A 325 2.65 17.71 -2.44
N TRP A 326 3.72 17.02 -2.83
CA TRP A 326 4.31 17.15 -4.16
C TRP A 326 3.44 16.51 -5.26
N LEU A 327 2.71 15.43 -4.93
CA LEU A 327 1.78 14.76 -5.84
C LEU A 327 0.51 15.56 -6.09
N VAL A 328 -0.06 16.14 -5.03
CA VAL A 328 -1.27 16.97 -5.10
C VAL A 328 -1.02 18.31 -5.81
N LYS A 329 0.25 18.73 -5.96
CA LYS A 329 0.59 19.89 -6.79
C LYS A 329 0.05 19.69 -8.20
N VAL A 330 -0.82 20.61 -8.62
CA VAL A 330 -1.63 20.53 -9.86
C VAL A 330 -0.74 20.24 -11.06
N ARG A 331 -0.92 19.04 -11.64
CA ARG A 331 -0.39 18.65 -12.94
C ARG A 331 -1.55 18.18 -13.78
N SER A 332 -1.92 18.99 -14.76
CA SER A 332 -3.08 18.72 -15.60
C SER A 332 -2.74 17.93 -16.86
N SER A 333 -1.47 17.85 -17.27
CA SER A 333 -1.07 17.18 -18.52
C SER A 333 -0.31 15.88 -18.29
N VAL A 334 -0.48 14.93 -19.20
CA VAL A 334 0.31 13.68 -19.25
C VAL A 334 1.81 13.96 -19.33
N ARG A 335 2.24 14.96 -20.12
CA ARG A 335 3.65 15.38 -20.17
C ARG A 335 4.18 15.82 -18.79
N GLY A 336 3.37 16.51 -18.00
CA GLY A 336 3.70 16.87 -16.63
C GLY A 336 3.86 15.64 -15.72
N TRP A 337 2.99 14.65 -15.87
CA TRP A 337 3.07 13.37 -15.15
C TRP A 337 4.26 12.50 -15.57
N LEU A 338 4.64 12.49 -16.85
CA LEU A 338 5.87 11.86 -17.33
C LEU A 338 7.12 12.50 -16.69
N GLY A 339 7.18 13.84 -16.64
CA GLY A 339 8.25 14.55 -15.93
C GLY A 339 8.26 14.24 -14.43
N ALA A 340 7.08 14.13 -13.81
CA ALA A 340 6.95 13.75 -12.42
C ALA A 340 7.45 12.32 -12.15
N LEU A 341 7.13 11.37 -13.04
CA LEU A 341 7.60 9.99 -12.96
C LEU A 341 9.14 9.93 -12.93
N TRP A 342 9.80 10.69 -13.80
CA TRP A 342 11.26 10.79 -13.85
C TRP A 342 11.87 11.38 -12.57
N VAL A 343 11.22 12.38 -11.96
CA VAL A 343 11.67 12.94 -10.69
C VAL A 343 11.53 11.89 -9.58
N LEU A 344 10.37 11.23 -9.47
CA LEU A 344 10.13 10.20 -8.47
C LEU A 344 11.09 9.01 -8.62
N ALA A 345 11.31 8.53 -9.84
CA ALA A 345 12.24 7.45 -10.13
C ALA A 345 13.67 7.81 -9.70
N ARG A 346 14.15 9.03 -10.02
CA ARG A 346 15.47 9.50 -9.56
C ARG A 346 15.54 9.58 -8.04
N THR A 347 14.49 10.09 -7.37
CA THR A 347 14.47 10.12 -5.90
C THR A 347 14.50 8.72 -5.29
N ALA A 348 13.81 7.74 -5.87
CA ALA A 348 13.86 6.35 -5.41
C ALA A 348 15.27 5.76 -5.57
N VAL A 349 15.94 6.00 -6.70
CA VAL A 349 17.34 5.56 -6.92
C VAL A 349 18.28 6.20 -5.90
N VAL A 350 18.17 7.51 -5.65
CA VAL A 350 18.98 8.19 -4.63
C VAL A 350 18.75 7.57 -3.24
N LEU A 351 17.50 7.26 -2.89
CA LEU A 351 17.19 6.61 -1.62
C LEU A 351 17.77 5.18 -1.54
N LEU A 352 17.74 4.40 -2.62
CA LEU A 352 18.36 3.07 -2.67
C LEU A 352 19.88 3.14 -2.55
N VAL A 353 20.53 4.10 -3.19
CA VAL A 353 21.98 4.32 -3.02
C VAL A 353 22.27 4.72 -1.58
N SER A 354 21.51 5.65 -1.00
CA SER A 354 21.66 6.04 0.40
C SER A 354 21.43 4.88 1.38
N LEU A 355 20.55 3.95 1.04
CA LEU A 355 20.34 2.71 1.80
C LEU A 355 21.61 1.85 1.78
N GLN A 356 22.24 1.65 0.62
CA GLN A 356 23.50 0.89 0.55
C GLN A 356 24.60 1.53 1.41
N VAL A 357 24.72 2.87 1.36
CA VAL A 357 25.66 3.60 2.22
C VAL A 357 25.32 3.41 3.70
N SER A 358 24.05 3.53 4.08
CA SER A 358 23.58 3.34 5.46
C SER A 358 23.83 1.93 5.97
N GLN A 359 23.62 0.91 5.13
CA GLN A 359 23.89 -0.49 5.49
C GLN A 359 25.39 -0.76 5.68
N ALA A 360 26.25 -0.06 4.94
CA ALA A 360 27.70 -0.20 5.06
C ALA A 360 28.30 0.54 6.28
N HIS A 361 27.73 1.68 6.66
CA HIS A 361 28.32 2.56 7.69
C HIS A 361 27.57 2.60 9.03
N ALA A 362 26.30 2.22 9.05
CA ALA A 362 25.48 2.24 10.27
C ALA A 362 25.07 0.82 10.66
N ASP A 363 23.85 0.41 10.30
CA ASP A 363 23.30 -0.88 10.66
C ASP A 363 22.52 -1.49 9.49
N PRO A 364 22.46 -2.84 9.40
CA PRO A 364 21.54 -3.52 8.51
C PRO A 364 20.07 -3.13 8.78
N VAL A 365 19.19 -3.37 7.83
CA VAL A 365 17.76 -3.04 7.98
C VAL A 365 17.16 -3.80 9.17
N SER A 366 16.46 -3.07 10.05
CA SER A 366 15.73 -3.65 11.18
C SER A 366 14.36 -3.00 11.34
N ARG A 367 13.29 -3.79 11.16
CA ARG A 367 11.92 -3.37 11.46
C ARG A 367 11.72 -3.14 12.97
N ARG A 368 12.24 -4.03 13.81
CA ARG A 368 12.07 -3.97 15.28
C ARG A 368 12.58 -2.65 15.86
N MET A 369 13.70 -2.16 15.34
CA MET A 369 14.26 -0.87 15.74
C MET A 369 13.69 0.32 14.97
N ALA A 370 13.11 0.07 13.78
CA ALA A 370 12.78 1.09 12.79
C ALA A 370 13.94 2.06 12.53
N ASN A 371 15.12 1.49 12.28
CA ASN A 371 16.37 2.24 12.11
C ASN A 371 16.42 3.04 10.80
N LEU A 372 17.47 3.87 10.60
CA LEU A 372 17.60 4.70 9.39
C LEU A 372 17.56 3.86 8.11
N SER A 373 18.28 2.73 8.08
CA SER A 373 18.28 1.81 6.95
C SER A 373 16.85 1.30 6.64
N TYR A 374 16.05 0.97 7.65
CA TYR A 374 14.64 0.61 7.47
C TYR A 374 13.81 1.77 6.89
N CYS A 375 13.95 2.99 7.41
CA CYS A 375 13.23 4.16 6.89
C CYS A 375 13.56 4.43 5.41
N LEU A 376 14.84 4.39 5.03
CA LEU A 376 15.29 4.56 3.64
C LEU A 376 14.76 3.43 2.74
N TRP A 377 14.83 2.19 3.20
CA TRP A 377 14.34 1.03 2.46
C TRP A 377 12.84 1.12 2.15
N VAL A 378 12.01 1.36 3.18
CA VAL A 378 10.55 1.46 3.04
C VAL A 378 10.18 2.61 2.11
N THR A 379 10.73 3.80 2.34
CA THR A 379 10.41 4.98 1.52
C THR A 379 10.81 4.79 0.06
N ALA A 380 11.97 4.19 -0.21
CA ALA A 380 12.41 3.85 -1.55
C ALA A 380 11.45 2.86 -2.24
N HIS A 381 11.08 1.76 -1.58
CA HIS A 381 10.23 0.72 -2.16
C HIS A 381 8.78 1.20 -2.33
N CYS A 382 8.25 2.02 -1.42
CA CYS A 382 6.94 2.65 -1.61
C CYS A 382 6.94 3.62 -2.79
N LEU A 383 8.01 4.40 -2.99
CA LEU A 383 8.16 5.28 -4.14
C LEU A 383 8.30 4.50 -5.45
N MET A 384 9.08 3.41 -5.47
CA MET A 384 9.17 2.52 -6.64
C MET A 384 7.81 1.95 -7.01
N LEU A 385 7.07 1.41 -6.02
CA LEU A 385 5.73 0.88 -6.24
C LEU A 385 4.78 1.97 -6.80
N PHE A 386 4.85 3.18 -6.26
CA PHE A 386 4.05 4.30 -6.75
C PHE A 386 4.40 4.71 -8.18
N VAL A 387 5.69 4.77 -8.54
CA VAL A 387 6.18 4.99 -9.91
C VAL A 387 5.60 3.94 -10.85
N LEU A 388 5.62 2.66 -10.47
CA LEU A 388 5.06 1.59 -11.30
C LEU A 388 3.54 1.71 -11.49
N PHE A 389 2.79 2.12 -10.46
CA PHE A 389 1.35 2.37 -10.60
C PHE A 389 1.04 3.56 -11.51
N VAL A 390 1.77 4.67 -11.38
CA VAL A 390 1.60 5.82 -12.29
C VAL A 390 1.94 5.43 -13.72
N ALA A 391 3.03 4.68 -13.94
CA ALA A 391 3.38 4.17 -15.27
C ALA A 391 2.28 3.26 -15.84
N THR A 392 1.71 2.40 -15.02
CA THR A 392 0.57 1.53 -15.39
C THR A 392 -0.65 2.35 -15.78
N ASP A 393 -1.06 3.33 -14.96
CA ASP A 393 -2.20 4.20 -15.25
C ASP A 393 -2.00 4.97 -16.56
N LEU A 394 -0.80 5.53 -16.79
CA LEU A 394 -0.46 6.22 -18.04
C LEU A 394 -0.51 5.28 -19.25
N SER A 395 -0.04 4.04 -19.12
CA SER A 395 -0.12 3.05 -20.20
C SER A 395 -1.56 2.64 -20.52
N LEU A 396 -2.45 2.56 -19.53
CA LEU A 396 -3.87 2.31 -19.71
C LEU A 396 -4.58 3.50 -20.36
N VAL A 397 -4.26 4.73 -19.97
CA VAL A 397 -4.75 5.95 -20.64
C VAL A 397 -4.30 5.97 -22.10
N PHE A 398 -3.03 5.66 -22.39
CA PHE A 398 -2.54 5.56 -23.75
C PHE A 398 -3.31 4.52 -24.57
N THR A 399 -3.52 3.33 -24.00
CA THR A 399 -4.29 2.26 -24.66
C THR A 399 -5.75 2.66 -24.89
N LYS A 400 -6.36 3.40 -23.97
CA LYS A 400 -7.71 3.94 -24.15
C LYS A 400 -7.77 4.98 -25.29
N LEU A 401 -6.77 5.84 -25.44
CA LEU A 401 -6.74 6.77 -26.59
C LEU A 401 -6.63 6.04 -27.94
N LEU A 402 -6.03 4.84 -27.95
CA LEU A 402 -5.98 4.02 -29.16
C LEU A 402 -7.35 3.51 -29.60
N VAL A 403 -8.26 3.25 -28.65
CA VAL A 403 -9.61 2.73 -28.88
C VAL A 403 -10.60 3.87 -28.67
N LYS A 404 -11.08 4.53 -29.75
CA LYS A 404 -12.03 5.68 -29.70
C LYS A 404 -13.38 5.30 -29.05
N GLY A 405 -13.40 5.07 -27.75
CA GLY A 405 -14.55 4.61 -26.97
C GLY A 405 -14.78 5.49 -25.75
N PRO A 406 -15.95 6.15 -25.58
CA PRO A 406 -16.17 7.13 -24.51
C PRO A 406 -16.18 6.53 -23.09
N SER A 407 -16.47 5.25 -22.91
CA SER A 407 -16.97 4.75 -21.62
C SER A 407 -16.23 3.54 -21.07
N MET A 408 -14.90 3.49 -21.22
CA MET A 408 -14.07 2.47 -20.55
C MET A 408 -13.63 2.94 -19.16
N PRO A 409 -13.73 2.09 -18.12
CA PRO A 409 -13.25 2.39 -16.77
C PRO A 409 -11.72 2.38 -16.75
N CYS A 410 -11.10 3.47 -17.19
CA CYS A 410 -9.74 3.79 -16.79
C CYS A 410 -9.75 4.27 -15.34
N CYS A 411 -8.66 3.98 -14.63
CA CYS A 411 -8.46 4.53 -13.30
C CYS A 411 -8.41 6.07 -13.35
N TRP A 412 -7.85 6.66 -14.42
CA TRP A 412 -7.83 8.12 -14.61
C TRP A 412 -8.92 8.63 -15.55
N ASN A 413 -9.65 9.67 -15.11
CA ASN A 413 -10.61 10.39 -15.94
C ASN A 413 -9.89 11.40 -16.85
N VAL A 414 -10.15 11.30 -18.16
CA VAL A 414 -9.68 12.28 -19.15
C VAL A 414 -10.63 13.47 -19.13
N VAL A 415 -10.10 14.68 -18.94
CA VAL A 415 -10.87 15.93 -18.85
C VAL A 415 -10.54 16.79 -20.07
N LYS A 416 -11.50 17.60 -20.54
CA LYS A 416 -11.23 18.60 -21.58
C LYS A 416 -10.34 19.72 -21.01
N PRO A 417 -9.46 20.34 -21.82
CA PRO A 417 -8.72 21.51 -21.36
C PRO A 417 -9.68 22.59 -20.86
N PRO A 418 -9.32 23.34 -19.80
CA PRO A 418 -10.12 24.50 -19.40
C PRO A 418 -10.10 25.51 -20.55
N ASP A 419 -11.27 25.79 -21.14
CA ASP A 419 -11.42 26.80 -22.17
C ASP A 419 -10.93 28.15 -21.62
N SER A 420 -10.02 28.80 -22.34
CA SER A 420 -9.38 30.07 -21.96
C SER A 420 -10.31 31.29 -22.03
N ASN A 421 -11.63 31.12 -21.92
CA ASN A 421 -12.60 32.19 -22.15
C ASN A 421 -13.91 32.11 -21.35
N LYS A 422 -13.86 31.68 -20.07
CA LYS A 422 -14.96 32.00 -19.13
C LYS A 422 -14.43 32.56 -17.82
N LYS A 423 -14.73 33.85 -17.61
CA LYS A 423 -14.62 34.56 -16.34
C LYS A 423 -15.30 33.77 -15.22
N GLN A 424 -14.71 33.82 -14.03
CA GLN A 424 -15.34 33.39 -12.79
C GLN A 424 -16.74 33.99 -12.67
N GLY A 425 -17.76 33.14 -12.57
CA GLY A 425 -19.15 33.54 -12.42
C GLY A 425 -20.08 32.39 -12.80
N THR A 426 -20.62 31.74 -11.79
CA THR A 426 -21.90 31.02 -11.68
C THR A 426 -22.45 30.24 -12.88
N GLU A 427 -22.87 29.00 -12.59
CA GLU A 427 -23.59 28.04 -13.44
C GLU A 427 -22.72 27.15 -14.33
N ALA A 428 -22.31 26.03 -13.74
CA ALA A 428 -21.94 24.82 -14.47
C ALA A 428 -23.19 24.32 -15.22
N VAL A 429 -23.27 24.62 -16.51
CA VAL A 429 -24.23 23.99 -17.42
C VAL A 429 -24.00 22.46 -17.37
N PRO A 430 -25.01 21.66 -16.98
CA PRO A 430 -24.86 20.23 -16.86
C PRO A 430 -24.83 19.60 -18.25
N VAL A 431 -23.63 19.33 -18.77
CA VAL A 431 -23.47 18.27 -19.76
C VAL A 431 -24.03 17.01 -19.11
N GLY A 432 -24.99 16.39 -19.80
CA GLY A 432 -25.99 15.48 -19.25
C GLY A 432 -25.47 14.49 -18.23
N LYS A 433 -26.34 14.17 -17.27
CA LYS A 433 -26.27 13.00 -16.40
C LYS A 433 -26.15 11.74 -17.26
N GLU A 434 -24.97 11.44 -17.79
CA GLU A 434 -24.61 10.06 -18.11
C GLU A 434 -24.59 9.34 -16.78
N ASP A 435 -25.50 8.38 -16.65
CA ASP A 435 -25.65 7.51 -15.49
C ASP A 435 -24.28 7.17 -14.92
N LYS A 436 -24.03 7.60 -13.67
CA LYS A 436 -22.87 7.16 -12.88
C LYS A 436 -23.04 5.66 -12.66
N VAL A 437 -22.71 4.84 -13.65
CA VAL A 437 -22.60 3.40 -13.50
C VAL A 437 -21.55 3.21 -12.41
N PRO A 438 -21.94 2.72 -11.22
CA PRO A 438 -21.03 2.64 -10.09
C PRO A 438 -19.87 1.76 -10.55
N HIS A 439 -18.66 2.32 -10.62
CA HIS A 439 -17.44 1.64 -11.05
C HIS A 439 -17.42 0.23 -10.45
N LEU A 440 -17.72 -0.79 -11.28
CA LEU A 440 -17.75 -2.20 -10.88
C LEU A 440 -16.31 -2.68 -10.75
N CYS A 441 -15.62 -2.20 -9.72
CA CYS A 441 -14.21 -2.47 -9.53
C CYS A 441 -13.96 -2.81 -8.07
N LEU A 442 -13.39 -3.99 -7.83
CA LEU A 442 -12.95 -4.47 -6.52
C LEU A 442 -12.05 -3.44 -5.82
N ILE A 443 -11.21 -2.72 -6.58
CA ILE A 443 -10.33 -1.67 -6.07
C ILE A 443 -11.15 -0.53 -5.43
N SER A 444 -12.24 -0.09 -6.08
CA SER A 444 -13.14 0.92 -5.52
C SER A 444 -13.85 0.39 -4.27
N ALA A 445 -14.28 -0.87 -4.29
CA ALA A 445 -14.95 -1.53 -3.16
C ALA A 445 -14.05 -1.56 -1.91
N ILE A 446 -12.80 -2.00 -2.06
CA ILE A 446 -11.83 -2.03 -0.95
C ILE A 446 -11.45 -0.60 -0.52
N ASN A 447 -11.25 0.33 -1.47
CA ASN A 447 -10.88 1.71 -1.13
C ASN A 447 -11.94 2.44 -0.28
N LYS A 448 -13.23 2.16 -0.49
CA LYS A 448 -14.29 2.79 0.31
C LYS A 448 -14.20 2.42 1.80
N ASN A 449 -13.83 1.17 2.12
CA ASN A 449 -13.88 0.60 3.46
C ASN A 449 -12.56 -0.10 3.84
N GLN A 450 -11.42 0.58 3.67
CA GLN A 450 -10.09 -0.04 3.82
C GLN A 450 -9.82 -0.64 5.20
N LEU A 451 -10.17 0.08 6.27
CA LEU A 451 -9.98 -0.49 7.61
C LEU A 451 -10.89 -1.69 7.83
N LEU A 452 -12.15 -1.60 7.41
CA LEU A 452 -13.06 -2.74 7.57
C LEU A 452 -12.49 -3.98 6.87
N PHE A 453 -11.93 -3.83 5.67
CA PHE A 453 -11.23 -4.92 4.99
C PHE A 453 -10.05 -5.45 5.81
N PHE A 454 -9.22 -4.57 6.38
CA PHE A 454 -8.12 -4.97 7.25
C PHE A 454 -8.59 -5.70 8.52
N LEU A 455 -9.61 -5.20 9.21
CA LEU A 455 -10.16 -5.83 10.41
C LEU A 455 -10.82 -7.17 10.10
N LEU A 456 -11.62 -7.23 9.04
CA LEU A 456 -12.25 -8.46 8.56
C LEU A 456 -11.17 -9.50 8.26
N ALA A 457 -10.09 -9.11 7.58
CA ALA A 457 -8.96 -9.99 7.31
C ALA A 457 -8.31 -10.55 8.58
N ASN A 458 -8.11 -9.73 9.62
CA ASN A 458 -7.57 -10.18 10.92
C ASN A 458 -8.53 -11.14 11.64
N ILE A 459 -9.83 -10.83 11.68
CA ILE A 459 -10.85 -11.69 12.32
C ILE A 459 -10.94 -13.04 11.60
N MET A 460 -11.00 -13.03 10.27
CA MET A 460 -11.06 -14.24 9.46
C MET A 460 -9.77 -15.07 9.59
N THR A 461 -8.61 -14.43 9.81
CA THR A 461 -7.35 -15.14 10.09
C THR A 461 -7.44 -15.89 11.42
N GLY A 462 -7.93 -15.21 12.47
CA GLY A 462 -8.19 -15.84 13.76
C GLY A 462 -9.17 -17.02 13.65
N ALA A 463 -10.25 -16.85 12.89
CA ALA A 463 -11.23 -17.92 12.65
C ALA A 463 -10.60 -19.13 11.94
N VAL A 464 -9.84 -18.92 10.86
CA VAL A 464 -9.16 -20.02 10.14
C VAL A 464 -8.15 -20.73 11.06
N ASN A 465 -7.40 -19.99 11.87
CA ASN A 465 -6.41 -20.56 12.79
C ASN A 465 -7.00 -21.39 13.93
N ILE A 466 -8.28 -21.17 14.27
CA ILE A 466 -9.02 -21.99 15.23
C ILE A 466 -9.63 -23.23 14.53
N LEU A 467 -10.12 -23.07 13.31
CA LEU A 467 -10.86 -24.12 12.59
C LEU A 467 -9.96 -25.11 11.84
N VAL A 468 -8.74 -24.71 11.47
CA VAL A 468 -7.85 -25.47 10.60
C VAL A 468 -6.49 -25.67 11.24
N ASP A 469 -5.97 -26.90 11.14
CA ASP A 469 -4.57 -27.19 11.44
C ASP A 469 -3.66 -26.69 10.30
N THR A 470 -3.22 -25.44 10.40
CA THR A 470 -2.45 -24.75 9.37
C THR A 470 -1.05 -25.32 9.15
N ILE A 471 -0.41 -25.85 10.20
CA ILE A 471 0.98 -26.35 10.13
C ILE A 471 1.06 -27.64 9.31
N HIS A 472 0.12 -28.56 9.53
CA HIS A 472 0.14 -29.89 8.90
C HIS A 472 -0.65 -29.93 7.57
N SER A 473 -1.09 -28.76 7.08
CA SER A 473 -1.89 -28.64 5.86
C SER A 473 -1.07 -28.90 4.59
N LYS A 474 -1.55 -29.84 3.75
CA LYS A 474 -1.02 -30.09 2.40
C LYS A 474 -1.17 -28.88 1.48
N ALA A 475 -0.30 -28.78 0.47
CA ALA A 475 -0.25 -27.64 -0.45
C ALA A 475 -1.59 -27.29 -1.11
N ALA A 476 -2.27 -28.26 -1.72
CA ALA A 476 -3.55 -28.04 -2.41
C ALA A 476 -4.65 -27.55 -1.45
N PHE A 477 -4.71 -28.12 -0.25
CA PHE A 477 -5.69 -27.74 0.77
C PHE A 477 -5.42 -26.34 1.32
N ALA A 478 -4.16 -26.02 1.63
CA ALA A 478 -3.75 -24.69 2.07
C ALA A 478 -4.08 -23.62 1.01
N LEU A 479 -3.78 -23.88 -0.26
CA LEU A 479 -4.12 -22.96 -1.35
C LEU A 479 -5.62 -22.76 -1.49
N CYS A 480 -6.42 -23.83 -1.36
CA CYS A 480 -7.88 -23.74 -1.39
C CYS A 480 -8.40 -22.82 -0.29
N ILE A 481 -7.93 -23.01 0.95
CA ILE A 481 -8.31 -22.17 2.09
C ILE A 481 -7.90 -20.71 1.87
N LEU A 482 -6.67 -20.45 1.43
CA LEU A 482 -6.19 -19.09 1.19
C LEU A 482 -7.02 -18.38 0.10
N HIS A 483 -7.39 -19.08 -0.97
CA HIS A 483 -8.26 -18.52 -2.01
C HIS A 483 -9.68 -18.28 -1.49
N LEU A 484 -10.26 -19.22 -0.75
CA LEU A 484 -11.59 -19.07 -0.15
C LEU A 484 -11.63 -17.88 0.82
N TYR A 485 -10.61 -17.76 1.67
CA TYR A 485 -10.44 -16.65 2.59
C TYR A 485 -10.40 -15.30 1.85
N MET A 486 -9.54 -15.17 0.83
CA MET A 486 -9.43 -13.93 0.06
C MET A 486 -10.71 -13.63 -0.72
N PHE A 487 -11.32 -14.66 -1.31
CA PHE A 487 -12.57 -14.53 -2.07
C PHE A 487 -13.70 -14.02 -1.17
N PHE A 488 -13.84 -14.58 0.04
CA PHE A 488 -14.85 -14.16 0.99
C PHE A 488 -14.66 -12.70 1.44
N ASN A 489 -13.42 -12.30 1.74
CA ASN A 489 -13.10 -10.91 2.08
C ASN A 489 -13.45 -9.95 0.93
N CYS A 490 -13.10 -10.30 -0.31
CA CYS A 490 -13.43 -9.51 -1.50
C CYS A 490 -14.94 -9.47 -1.79
N LEU A 491 -15.65 -10.58 -1.56
CA LEU A 491 -17.10 -10.68 -1.74
C LEU A 491 -17.85 -9.75 -0.78
N ILE A 492 -17.48 -9.75 0.51
CA ILE A 492 -18.09 -8.86 1.50
C ILE A 492 -17.91 -7.39 1.09
N MET A 493 -16.68 -6.98 0.72
CA MET A 493 -16.44 -5.60 0.29
C MET A 493 -17.26 -5.24 -0.95
N SER A 494 -17.41 -6.17 -1.88
CA SER A 494 -18.18 -5.97 -3.10
C SER A 494 -19.69 -5.87 -2.82
N ILE A 495 -20.22 -6.64 -1.87
CA ILE A 495 -21.61 -6.54 -1.42
C ILE A 495 -21.86 -5.18 -0.74
N LEU A 496 -20.96 -4.75 0.14
CA LEU A 496 -21.06 -3.43 0.79
C LEU A 496 -21.00 -2.29 -0.24
N HIS A 497 -20.10 -2.39 -1.22
CA HIS A 497 -20.02 -1.42 -2.31
C HIS A 497 -21.30 -1.41 -3.16
N ALA A 498 -21.88 -2.58 -3.43
CA ALA A 498 -23.13 -2.72 -4.18
C ALA A 498 -24.34 -2.12 -3.45
N LYS A 499 -24.35 -2.18 -2.11
CA LYS A 499 -25.34 -1.51 -1.25
C LYS A 499 -24.99 -0.06 -0.93
N ASN A 500 -23.88 0.45 -1.48
CA ASN A 500 -23.32 1.77 -1.21
C ASN A 500 -23.14 2.09 0.29
N ILE A 501 -22.85 1.07 1.10
CA ILE A 501 -22.62 1.20 2.54
C ILE A 501 -21.16 1.59 2.75
N VAL A 502 -20.95 2.75 3.38
CA VAL A 502 -19.64 3.27 3.75
C VAL A 502 -19.53 3.26 5.27
N LEU A 503 -18.70 2.36 5.79
CA LEU A 503 -18.38 2.26 7.21
C LEU A 503 -17.08 3.03 7.47
N LYS A 504 -17.16 4.36 7.36
CA LYS A 504 -16.05 5.25 7.74
C LYS A 504 -16.21 5.61 9.21
N PHE A 505 -15.34 5.02 10.03
CA PHE A 505 -15.25 5.37 11.44
C PHE A 505 -14.23 6.50 11.72
N TRP A 506 -13.65 7.15 10.69
CA TRP A 506 -12.77 8.33 10.82
C TRP A 506 -12.64 9.17 9.55
#